data_AF-A0A5J5JUS8-F1
#
_entry.id   AF-A0A5J5JUS8-F1
#
_cell.length_a   1.000
_cell.length_b   1.000
_cell.length_c   1.000
_cell.angle_alpha   90.00
_cell.angle_beta   90.00
_cell.angle_gamma   90.00
#
_symmetry.space_group_name_H-M   'P 1'
#
loop_
_entity.id
_entity.type
_entity.pdbx_description
1 polymer ?
#
loop_
_entity_poly.entity_id
_entity_poly.type
_entity_poly.pdbx_seq_one_letter_code
_entity_poly.pdbx_strand_id
1 'polypeptide(L)'
;MKKPNPGRKPPEEQRTAAEAKLRQAAEKFYTRLAELEREFHAAVVAAARPPQGVEASENKSLVTRHAMVEITKAADPRGKGLSLHGVQAIVHAAGTE
;
A
#
# COMPACT_ATOMS: atom_id res chain seq x y z
N MET A 1 17.17 -28.01 39.11
CA MET A 1 16.06 -27.85 38.14
C MET A 1 16.66 -27.60 36.76
N LYS A 2 16.44 -28.48 35.77
CA LYS A 2 16.92 -28.27 34.38
C LYS A 2 16.09 -27.15 33.73
N LYS A 3 16.73 -26.10 33.21
CA LYS A 3 16.07 -25.07 32.39
C LYS A 3 15.43 -25.75 31.17
N PRO A 4 14.19 -25.40 30.78
CA PRO A 4 13.56 -25.99 29.60
C PRO A 4 14.40 -25.65 28.36
N ASN A 5 14.74 -26.68 27.59
CA ASN A 5 15.61 -26.60 26.43
C ASN A 5 14.90 -25.78 25.32
N PRO A 6 15.43 -24.63 24.86
CA PRO A 6 14.74 -23.71 23.94
C PRO A 6 14.46 -24.30 22.54
N GLY A 7 15.04 -25.46 22.21
CA GLY A 7 14.80 -26.17 20.95
C GLY A 7 13.61 -27.14 20.94
N ARG A 8 12.85 -27.29 22.06
CA ARG A 8 11.64 -28.13 22.04
C ARG A 8 10.49 -27.37 21.40
N LYS A 9 10.02 -27.87 20.25
CA LYS A 9 8.78 -27.39 19.62
C LYS A 9 7.65 -27.37 20.67
N PRO A 10 6.82 -26.31 20.73
CA PRO A 10 5.67 -26.27 21.60
C PRO A 10 4.72 -27.46 21.34
N PRO A 11 3.90 -27.84 22.32
CA PRO A 11 2.82 -28.82 22.14
C PRO A 11 1.99 -28.51 20.90
N GLU A 12 1.52 -29.56 20.22
CA GLU A 12 0.83 -29.43 18.94
C GLU A 12 -0.38 -28.48 19.02
N GLU A 13 -1.20 -28.62 20.04
CA GLU A 13 -2.36 -27.74 20.29
C GLU A 13 -1.97 -26.26 20.43
N GLN A 14 -0.84 -25.96 21.08
CA GLN A 14 -0.35 -24.59 21.23
C GLN A 14 0.15 -24.01 19.90
N ARG A 15 0.77 -24.84 19.05
CA ARG A 15 1.18 -24.43 17.70
C ARG A 15 -0.03 -24.17 16.83
N THR A 16 -1.00 -25.09 16.79
CA THR A 16 -2.22 -24.96 16.00
C THR A 16 -3.04 -23.75 16.43
N ALA A 17 -3.16 -23.48 17.73
CA ALA A 17 -3.84 -22.28 18.22
C ALA A 17 -3.10 -20.98 17.84
N ALA A 18 -1.76 -20.97 17.92
CA ALA A 18 -0.96 -19.82 17.52
C ALA A 18 -1.03 -19.57 16.00
N GLU A 19 -0.98 -20.63 15.19
CA GLU A 19 -1.11 -20.57 13.74
C GLU A 19 -2.49 -20.08 13.31
N ALA A 20 -3.56 -20.59 13.93
CA ALA A 20 -4.93 -20.13 13.68
C ALA A 20 -5.09 -18.64 14.02
N LYS A 21 -4.54 -18.20 15.16
CA LYS A 21 -4.58 -16.80 15.57
C LYS A 21 -3.77 -15.90 14.62
N LEU A 22 -2.59 -16.35 14.19
CA LEU A 22 -1.78 -15.65 13.21
C LEU A 22 -2.51 -15.53 11.88
N ARG A 23 -3.13 -16.61 11.41
CA ARG A 23 -3.91 -16.61 10.17
C ARG A 23 -5.06 -15.61 10.22
N GLN A 24 -5.86 -15.62 11.29
CA GLN A 24 -6.95 -14.65 11.46
C GLN A 24 -6.44 -13.20 11.52
N ALA A 25 -5.31 -12.97 12.20
CA ALA A 25 -4.69 -11.64 12.25
C ALA A 25 -4.19 -11.20 10.87
N ALA A 26 -3.56 -12.11 10.12
CA ALA A 26 -3.09 -11.86 8.77
C ALA A 26 -4.26 -11.56 7.82
N GLU A 27 -5.33 -12.34 7.84
CA GLU A 27 -6.52 -12.12 7.02
C GLU A 27 -7.14 -10.73 7.28
N LYS A 28 -7.28 -10.34 8.55
CA LYS A 28 -7.76 -9.00 8.91
C LYS A 28 -6.80 -7.90 8.44
N PHE A 29 -5.50 -8.10 8.65
CA PHE A 29 -4.47 -7.14 8.27
C PHE A 29 -4.45 -6.90 6.76
N TYR A 30 -4.37 -7.96 5.96
CA TYR A 30 -4.30 -7.86 4.50
C TYR A 30 -5.60 -7.36 3.89
N THR A 31 -6.77 -7.74 4.44
CA THR A 31 -8.05 -7.18 4.00
C THR A 31 -8.09 -5.66 4.19
N ARG A 32 -7.69 -5.19 5.38
CA ARG A 32 -7.66 -3.75 5.67
C ARG A 32 -6.62 -3.01 4.83
N LEU A 33 -5.45 -3.62 4.61
CA LEU A 33 -4.41 -3.05 3.77
C LEU A 33 -4.91 -2.85 2.33
N ALA A 34 -5.61 -3.84 1.77
CA ALA A 34 -6.17 -3.76 0.41
C ALA A 34 -7.26 -2.67 0.27
N GLU A 35 -8.04 -2.40 1.32
CA GLU A 35 -8.97 -1.26 1.34
C GLU A 35 -8.22 0.07 1.32
N LEU A 36 -7.24 0.23 2.21
CA LEU A 36 -6.44 1.45 2.29
C LEU A 36 -5.66 1.72 0.99
N GLU A 37 -5.14 0.66 0.37
CA GLU A 37 -4.45 0.75 -0.93
C GLU A 37 -5.42 1.22 -2.03
N ARG A 38 -6.65 0.69 -2.06
CA ARG A 38 -7.69 1.13 -3.01
C ARG A 38 -8.07 2.60 -2.81
N GLU A 39 -8.29 3.03 -1.57
CA GLU A 39 -8.58 4.44 -1.24
C GLU A 39 -7.45 5.36 -1.68
N PHE A 40 -6.20 4.96 -1.39
CA PHE A 40 -5.02 5.73 -1.77
C PHE A 40 -4.85 5.80 -3.30
N HIS A 41 -4.99 4.69 -4.02
CA HIS A 41 -4.90 4.65 -5.48
C HIS A 41 -6.00 5.50 -6.13
N ALA A 42 -7.22 5.47 -5.61
CA ALA A 42 -8.30 6.32 -6.08
C ALA A 42 -7.96 7.83 -5.93
N ALA A 43 -7.37 8.22 -4.80
CA ALA A 43 -6.91 9.60 -4.58
C ALA A 43 -5.79 10.01 -5.55
N VAL A 44 -4.83 9.11 -5.81
CA VAL A 44 -3.76 9.31 -6.80
C VAL A 44 -4.36 9.51 -8.20
N VAL A 45 -5.27 8.65 -8.62
CA VAL A 45 -5.93 8.75 -9.93
C VAL A 45 -6.73 10.04 -10.03
N ALA A 46 -7.51 10.40 -9.01
CA ALA A 46 -8.30 11.63 -9.00
C ALA A 46 -7.41 12.88 -9.11
N ALA A 47 -6.29 12.93 -8.39
CA ALA A 47 -5.34 14.03 -8.45
C ALA A 47 -4.61 14.12 -9.80
N ALA A 48 -4.46 12.99 -10.51
CA ALA A 48 -3.81 12.94 -11.82
C ALA A 48 -4.76 13.27 -13.00
N ARG A 49 -6.08 13.28 -12.79
CA ARG A 49 -7.05 13.56 -13.86
C ARG A 49 -6.98 15.03 -14.30
N PRO A 50 -7.12 15.31 -15.61
CA PRO A 50 -7.22 16.69 -16.08
C PRO A 50 -8.51 17.35 -15.54
N PRO A 51 -8.51 18.68 -15.36
CA PRO A 51 -9.72 19.41 -15.00
C PRO A 51 -10.86 19.14 -15.99
N GLN A 52 -12.10 19.16 -15.52
CA GLN A 52 -13.27 19.01 -16.39
C GLN A 52 -13.23 20.03 -17.54
N GLY A 53 -13.45 19.54 -18.76
CA GLY A 53 -13.47 20.38 -19.97
C GLY A 53 -12.09 20.73 -20.55
N VAL A 54 -10.99 20.19 -20.00
CA VAL A 54 -9.64 20.38 -20.54
C VAL A 54 -9.13 19.06 -21.13
N GLU A 55 -8.74 19.08 -22.41
CA GLU A 55 -8.08 17.92 -23.02
C GLU A 55 -6.80 17.55 -22.28
N ALA A 56 -6.61 16.25 -22.07
CA ALA A 56 -5.42 15.73 -21.43
C ALA A 56 -4.18 16.07 -22.28
N SER A 57 -3.33 16.95 -21.77
CA SER A 57 -2.00 17.20 -22.35
C SER A 57 -0.97 16.35 -21.63
N GLU A 58 -0.21 15.54 -22.38
CA GLU A 58 0.87 14.69 -21.82
C GLU A 58 1.91 15.52 -21.05
N ASN A 59 2.23 16.73 -21.51
CA ASN A 59 3.25 17.59 -20.89
C ASN A 59 2.79 18.25 -19.57
N LYS A 60 1.50 18.62 -19.44
CA LYS A 60 0.96 19.11 -18.14
C LYS A 60 0.87 17.99 -17.10
N SER A 61 0.87 16.72 -17.52
CA SER A 61 0.80 15.55 -16.64
C SER A 61 2.05 15.38 -15.76
N LEU A 62 3.25 15.74 -16.25
CA LEU A 62 4.49 15.54 -15.50
C LEU A 62 4.61 16.46 -14.27
N VAL A 63 4.27 17.74 -14.39
CA VAL A 63 4.33 18.70 -13.27
C VAL A 63 3.38 18.27 -12.14
N THR A 64 2.15 17.88 -12.49
CA THR A 64 1.17 17.37 -11.53
C THR A 64 1.69 16.10 -10.84
N ARG A 65 2.26 15.15 -11.59
CA ARG A 65 2.81 13.91 -11.02
C ARG A 65 4.02 14.18 -10.10
N HIS A 66 4.87 15.14 -10.40
CA HIS A 66 5.95 15.57 -9.50
C HIS A 66 5.41 16.19 -8.19
N ALA A 67 4.38 17.03 -8.27
CA ALA A 67 3.73 17.58 -7.07
C ALA A 67 3.12 16.47 -6.19
N MET A 68 2.53 15.43 -6.79
CA MET A 68 2.01 14.27 -6.09
C MET A 68 3.11 13.50 -5.34
N VAL A 69 4.28 13.32 -5.95
CA VAL A 69 5.45 12.72 -5.29
C VAL A 69 5.80 13.50 -4.02
N GLU A 70 5.91 14.83 -4.09
CA GLU A 70 6.24 15.64 -2.92
C GLU A 70 5.17 15.59 -1.82
N ILE A 71 3.88 15.56 -2.19
CA ILE A 71 2.78 15.38 -1.23
C ILE A 71 2.93 14.04 -0.49
N THR A 72 3.16 12.95 -1.22
CA THR A 72 3.30 11.62 -0.60
C THR A 72 4.56 11.51 0.24
N LYS A 73 5.63 12.20 -0.14
CA LYS A 73 6.89 12.27 0.61
C LYS A 73 6.73 13.01 1.93
N ALA A 74 5.99 14.12 1.94
CA ALA A 74 5.70 14.87 3.14
C ALA A 74 4.84 14.07 4.15
N ALA A 75 4.00 13.16 3.64
CA ALA A 75 3.17 12.28 4.46
C ALA A 75 3.89 11.02 4.97
N ASP A 76 4.97 10.58 4.31
CA ASP A 76 5.74 9.40 4.72
C ASP A 76 6.71 9.74 5.87
N PRO A 77 6.60 9.08 7.05
CA PRO A 77 7.52 9.30 8.17
C PRO A 77 8.98 9.01 7.84
N ARG A 78 9.26 8.20 6.81
CA ARG A 78 10.61 7.88 6.33
C ARG A 78 11.08 8.80 5.19
N GLY A 79 10.21 9.71 4.74
CA GLY A 79 10.50 10.68 3.69
C GLY A 79 10.80 10.07 2.32
N LYS A 80 10.37 8.82 2.05
CA LYS A 80 10.55 8.20 0.74
C LYS A 80 9.39 8.54 -0.20
N GLY A 81 8.17 8.55 0.34
CA GLY A 81 6.96 8.80 -0.45
C GLY A 81 6.77 7.80 -1.59
N LEU A 82 5.86 8.13 -2.51
CA LEU A 82 5.69 7.39 -3.76
C LEU A 82 6.70 7.89 -4.79
N SER A 83 7.30 6.98 -5.57
CA SER A 83 8.15 7.39 -6.70
C SER A 83 7.30 7.89 -7.87
N LEU A 84 7.89 8.69 -8.75
CA LEU A 84 7.23 9.14 -9.99
C LEU A 84 6.73 7.95 -10.83
N HIS A 85 7.55 6.89 -10.93
CA HIS A 85 7.18 5.64 -11.58
C HIS A 85 5.98 4.97 -10.89
N GLY A 86 5.93 4.98 -9.56
CA GLY A 86 4.80 4.46 -8.79
C GLY A 86 3.50 5.22 -9.11
N VAL A 87 3.55 6.55 -9.16
CA VAL A 87 2.39 7.37 -9.56
C VAL A 87 1.94 7.02 -10.98
N GLN A 88 2.88 6.91 -11.93
CA GLN A 88 2.57 6.56 -13.32
C GLN A 88 1.93 5.18 -13.45
N ALA A 89 2.45 4.17 -12.74
CA ALA A 89 1.93 2.81 -12.77
C ALA A 89 0.47 2.74 -12.27
N ILE A 90 0.16 3.42 -11.16
CA ILE A 90 -1.20 3.48 -10.61
C ILE A 90 -2.16 4.15 -11.61
N VAL A 91 -1.77 5.28 -12.17
CA VAL A 91 -2.59 6.03 -13.13
C VAL A 91 -2.82 5.22 -14.41
N HIS A 92 -1.79 4.53 -14.90
CA HIS A 92 -1.89 3.70 -16.11
C HIS A 92 -2.83 2.51 -15.90
N ALA A 93 -2.70 1.79 -14.77
CA ALA A 93 -3.56 0.65 -14.45
C ALA A 93 -5.05 1.04 -14.40
N ALA A 94 -5.37 2.25 -13.92
CA ALA A 94 -6.74 2.75 -13.87
C ALA A 94 -7.31 3.24 -15.22
N GLY A 95 -6.47 3.42 -16.24
CA GLY A 95 -6.89 3.81 -17.59
C GLY A 95 -7.08 2.63 -18.56
N THR A 96 -6.77 1.41 -18.10
CA THR A 96 -6.88 0.16 -18.88
C THR A 96 -8.11 -0.69 -18.52
N GLU A 97 -8.94 -0.23 -17.57
CA GLU A 97 -10.26 -0.80 -17.22
C GLU A 97 -11.38 -0.05 -17.95
#